data_AF-A0A7C3VNB7-F1
#
_entry.id   AF-A0A7C3VNB7-F1
#
_cell.length_a   1.000
_cell.length_b   1.000
_cell.length_c   1.000
_cell.angle_alpha   90.00
_cell.angle_beta   90.00
_cell.angle_gamma   90.00
#
_symmetry.space_group_name_H-M   'P 1'
#
loop_
_entity.id
_entity.type
_entity.pdbx_description
1 polymer ?
#
loop_
_entity_poly.entity_id
_entity_poly.type
_entity_poly.pdbx_seq_one_letter_code
_entity_poly.pdbx_strand_id
1 'polypeptide(L)' 'ARDLGATQVLGMIPANWPRWTRRCGVEAVAAGPVLHIDGVDNQVISIDLSDKMH' A
#
# COMPACT_ATOMS: atom_id res chain seq x y z
N ALA A 1 11.05 2.84 -8.34
CA ALA A 1 10.90 3.60 -7.07
C ALA A 1 12.04 3.28 -6.12
N ARG A 2 12.23 2.00 -5.75
CA ARG A 2 13.38 1.55 -4.94
C ARG A 2 14.74 1.90 -5.56
N ASP A 3 14.91 1.67 -6.87
CA ASP A 3 16.16 1.99 -7.60
C ASP A 3 16.51 3.49 -7.62
N LEU A 4 15.56 4.34 -7.24
CA LEU A 4 15.72 5.79 -7.10
C LEU A 4 15.86 6.23 -5.64
N GLY A 5 16.02 5.28 -4.71
CA GLY A 5 16.19 5.55 -3.27
C GLY A 5 14.89 5.73 -2.48
N ALA A 6 13.73 5.39 -3.04
CA ALA A 6 12.47 5.53 -2.30
C ALA A 6 12.35 4.46 -1.20
N THR A 7 12.16 4.91 0.04
CA THR A 7 11.91 4.05 1.22
C THR A 7 10.44 3.84 1.50
N GLN A 8 9.56 4.66 0.91
CA GLN A 8 8.11 4.56 1.06
C GLN A 8 7.41 4.78 -0.28
N VAL A 9 6.29 4.07 -0.48
CA VAL A 9 5.38 4.28 -1.60
C VAL A 9 3.96 4.44 -1.07
N LEU A 10 3.32 5.55 -1.47
CA LEU A 10 1.89 5.74 -1.27
C LEU A 10 1.13 5.23 -2.49
N GLY A 11 0.04 4.49 -2.24
CA GLY A 11 -0.83 3.99 -3.30
C GLY A 11 -2.29 4.01 -2.87
N MET A 12 -3.18 4.39 -3.79
CA MET A 12 -4.62 4.26 -3.60
C MET A 12 -5.10 3.01 -4.33
N ILE A 13 -5.72 2.10 -3.58
CA ILE A 13 -6.11 0.77 -4.04
C ILE A 13 -7.43 0.36 -3.38
N PRO A 14 -8.11 -0.71 -3.85
CA PRO A 14 -9.31 -1.21 -3.19
C PRO A 14 -9.07 -1.55 -1.71
N ALA A 15 -10.02 -1.19 -0.85
CA ALA A 15 -9.97 -1.33 0.61
C ALA A 15 -9.92 -2.79 1.11
N ASN A 16 -10.05 -3.76 0.21
CA ASN A 16 -9.86 -5.19 0.51
C ASN A 16 -8.37 -5.60 0.59
N TRP A 17 -7.44 -4.65 0.43
CA TRP A 17 -6.00 -4.87 0.46
C TRP A 17 -5.43 -5.67 1.64
N PRO A 18 -5.96 -5.57 2.89
CA PRO A 18 -5.40 -6.35 4.00
C PRO A 18 -5.48 -7.87 3.78
N ARG A 19 -6.38 -8.32 2.89
CA ARG A 19 -6.56 -9.75 2.57
C ARG A 19 -5.42 -10.31 1.73
N TRP A 20 -4.81 -9.51 0.87
CA TRP A 20 -3.80 -9.99 -0.09
C TRP A 20 -2.40 -9.46 0.19
N THR A 21 -2.20 -8.33 0.88
CA THR A 21 -0.86 -7.83 1.23
C THR A 21 -0.06 -8.86 2.05
N ARG A 22 -0.73 -9.57 2.97
CA ARG A 22 -0.15 -10.71 3.70
C ARG A 22 0.35 -11.83 2.77
N ARG A 23 -0.32 -12.08 1.64
CA ARG A 23 0.08 -13.10 0.66
C ARG A 23 1.22 -12.64 -0.23
N CYS A 24 1.30 -11.33 -0.49
CA CYS A 24 2.34 -10.74 -1.33
C CYS A 24 3.64 -10.46 -0.58
N GLY A 25 3.69 -10.68 0.75
CA GLY A 25 4.87 -10.35 1.56
C GLY A 25 5.18 -8.85 1.57
N VAL A 26 4.13 -8.02 1.49
CA VAL A 26 4.21 -6.57 1.47
C VAL A 26 3.76 -6.04 2.83
N GLU A 27 4.62 -5.27 3.47
CA GLU A 27 4.26 -4.52 4.68
C GLU A 27 3.64 -3.19 4.29
N ALA A 28 2.39 -3.00 4.67
CA ALA A 28 1.64 -1.79 4.36
C ALA A 28 0.73 -1.40 5.52
N VAL A 29 0.56 -0.09 5.69
CA VAL A 29 -0.35 0.50 6.67
C VAL A 29 -1.36 1.42 5.97
N ALA A 30 -2.55 1.55 6.55
CA ALA A 30 -3.51 2.55 6.10
C ALA A 30 -2.92 3.96 6.30
N ALA A 31 -3.00 4.79 5.26
CA ALA A 31 -2.52 6.17 5.26
C ALA A 31 -3.66 7.19 5.01
N GLY A 32 -4.92 6.73 5.10
CA GLY A 32 -6.10 7.56 4.94
C GLY A 32 -7.41 6.80 5.22
N PRO A 33 -8.55 7.51 5.21
CA PRO A 33 -9.86 6.89 5.35
C PRO A 33 -10.19 6.03 4.12
N VAL A 34 -11.18 5.15 4.27
CA VAL A 34 -11.81 4.50 3.12
C VAL A 34 -12.71 5.52 2.42
N LEU A 35 -12.56 5.64 1.11
CA LEU A 35 -13.34 6.52 0.24
C LEU A 35 -14.07 5.69 -0.81
N HIS A 36 -15.36 5.96 -0.97
CA HIS A 36 -16.15 5.36 -2.04
C HIS A 36 -15.99 6.17 -3.33
N ILE A 37 -15.39 5.56 -4.36
CA ILE A 37 -15.09 6.21 -5.65
C ILE A 37 -15.49 5.22 -6.74
N ASP A 38 -16.34 5.65 -7.68
CA ASP A 38 -16.76 4.86 -8.84
C ASP A 38 -17.27 3.45 -8.51
N GLY A 39 -18.05 3.33 -7.42
CA GLY A 39 -18.61 2.04 -6.99
C GLY A 39 -17.64 1.13 -6.24
N VAL A 40 -16.41 1.59 -5.97
CA VAL A 40 -15.37 0.83 -5.27
C VAL A 40 -14.96 1.56 -4.00
N ASP A 41 -14.87 0.82 -2.90
CA ASP A 41 -14.25 1.30 -1.68
C ASP A 41 -12.73 1.26 -1.84
N ASN A 42 -12.10 2.42 -1.83
CA ASN A 42 -10.68 2.61 -2.00
C ASN A 42 -10.04 3.13 -0.71
N GLN A 43 -8.77 2.84 -0.51
CA GLN A 43 -8.00 3.38 0.60
C GLN A 43 -6.58 3.72 0.15
N VAL A 44 -6.06 4.84 0.65
CA VAL A 44 -4.64 5.15 0.52
C VAL A 44 -3.86 4.32 1.54
N ILE A 45 -2.83 3.63 1.07
CA ILE A 45 -1.89 2.86 1.88
C ILE A 45 -0.47 3.41 1.73
N SER A 46 0.34 3.22 2.76
CA SER A 46 1.78 3.40 2.73
C SER A 46 2.46 2.04 2.79
N ILE A 47 3.29 1.75 1.80
CA ILE A 47 4.10 0.53 1.71
C ILE A 47 5.51 0.86 2.15
N ASP A 48 6.03 0.09 3.10
CA ASP A 48 7.43 0.18 3.49
C ASP A 48 8.30 -0.57 2.47
N LEU A 49 9.32 0.11 1.96
CA LEU A 49 10.31 -0.46 1.05
C LEU A 49 11.66 -0.70 1.73
N SER A 50 11.80 -0.43 3.02
CA SER A 50 13.06 -0.52 3.74
C SER A 50 13.53 -1.98 3.93
N ASP A 51 12.60 -2.93 4.02
CA ASP A 51 12.88 -4.29 4.51
C ASP A 51 13.46 -5.31 3.51
N LYS A 52 14.04 -4.84 2.40
CA LYS A 52 14.92 -5.64 1.53
C LYS A 52 16.01 -4.74 0.94
N MET A 53 16.88 -4.23 1.81
CA MET A 53 18.09 -3.49 1.45
C MET A 53 19.28 -4.46 1.41
N HIS A 54 19.20 -5.46 0.52
CA HIS A 54 20.29 -6.37 0.19
C HIS A 54 20.69 -6.20 -1.27
#